data_AF-A0A0F8ZAP6-F1
#
_entry.id   AF-A0A0F8ZAP6-F1
#
_cell.length_a   1.000
_cell.length_b   1.000
_cell.length_c   1.000
_cell.angle_alpha   90.00
_cell.angle_beta   90.00
_cell.angle_gamma   90.00
#
_symmetry.space_group_name_H-M   'P 1'
#
loop_
_entity.id
_entity.type
_entity.pdbx_description
1 polymer ?
#
loop_
_entity_poly.entity_id
_entity_poly.type
_entity_poly.pdbx_seq_one_letter_code
_entity_poly.pdbx_strand_id
1 'polypeptide(L)'
;NATQTIAPTNLSASAASDTAIDLSWTPITYAGDTGGYEVWQSTVSGGSYSWLMNTVGKAIIANTITGLTPGTDYYFALKTWTDPHVNNDNKVTSDYSDEATAKTTGGECFIATAAYGSYSESHVMVLREFRDNVLLKSKAGTALVDMYYAYSPPIADFIAERPALRVATRMALAPVVGAVKHPGAALVSMGLLMGFVVAGAAESVRRGRLRRRK
;
A
#
# COMPACT_ATOMS: atom_id res chain seq x y z
N ASN A 1 33.67 -2.81 -25.99
CA ASN A 1 33.32 -1.45 -26.42
C ASN A 1 32.07 -1.04 -25.66
N ALA A 2 32.14 -0.03 -24.81
CA ALA A 2 30.97 0.49 -24.10
C ALA A 2 30.21 1.45 -25.01
N THR A 3 28.88 1.37 -25.06
CA THR A 3 28.05 2.21 -25.93
C THR A 3 27.11 3.05 -25.07
N GLN A 4 26.78 4.27 -25.51
CA GLN A 4 25.94 5.21 -24.75
C GLN A 4 24.43 4.94 -24.86
N THR A 5 24.00 4.12 -25.82
CA THR A 5 22.59 3.83 -26.14
C THR A 5 22.17 2.40 -25.77
N ILE A 6 22.91 1.70 -24.91
CA ILE A 6 22.45 0.41 -24.37
C ILE A 6 21.55 0.66 -23.16
N ALA A 7 20.52 -0.16 -23.00
CA ALA A 7 19.69 -0.15 -21.80
C ALA A 7 20.45 -0.79 -20.61
N PRO A 8 20.15 -0.41 -19.36
CA PRO A 8 20.63 -1.17 -18.21
C PRO A 8 20.02 -2.57 -18.20
N THR A 9 20.71 -3.53 -17.59
CA THR A 9 20.29 -4.94 -17.56
C THR A 9 19.97 -5.38 -16.13
N ASN A 10 19.37 -6.56 -15.97
CA ASN A 10 19.00 -7.12 -14.66
C ASN A 10 18.13 -6.17 -13.83
N LEU A 11 17.22 -5.43 -14.48
CA LEU A 11 16.25 -4.62 -13.76
C LEU A 11 15.37 -5.56 -12.91
N SER A 12 15.23 -5.23 -11.65
CA SER A 12 14.40 -5.95 -10.69
C SER A 12 13.61 -4.95 -9.86
N ALA A 13 12.42 -5.39 -9.44
CA ALA A 13 11.52 -4.62 -8.60
C ALA A 13 11.07 -5.49 -7.42
N SER A 14 11.01 -4.90 -6.23
CA SER A 14 10.52 -5.57 -5.03
C SER A 14 9.69 -4.61 -4.19
N ALA A 15 8.59 -5.10 -3.62
CA ALA A 15 7.75 -4.30 -2.74
C ALA A 15 8.53 -3.90 -1.47
N ALA A 16 8.67 -2.59 -1.24
CA ALA A 16 9.29 -2.04 -0.04
C ALA A 16 8.24 -1.77 1.05
N SER A 17 7.05 -1.32 0.64
CA SER A 17 5.91 -1.08 1.52
C SER A 17 4.59 -1.15 0.74
N ASP A 18 3.50 -0.73 1.39
CA ASP A 18 2.19 -0.59 0.75
C ASP A 18 2.13 0.59 -0.23
N THR A 19 3.12 1.48 -0.21
CA THR A 19 3.16 2.70 -1.03
C THR A 19 4.52 2.91 -1.70
N ALA A 20 5.42 1.91 -1.61
CA ALA A 20 6.76 1.99 -2.16
C ALA A 20 7.26 0.67 -2.77
N ILE A 21 8.05 0.79 -3.84
CA ILE A 21 8.74 -0.31 -4.53
C ILE A 21 10.22 0.08 -4.68
N ASP A 22 11.10 -0.83 -4.27
CA ASP A 22 12.53 -0.72 -4.51
C ASP A 22 12.87 -1.30 -5.88
N LEU A 23 13.64 -0.54 -6.67
CA LEU A 23 14.18 -0.93 -7.95
C LEU A 23 15.69 -1.11 -7.83
N SER A 24 16.23 -2.13 -8.48
CA SER A 24 17.69 -2.29 -8.66
C SER A 24 18.02 -2.83 -10.04
N TRP A 25 19.18 -2.45 -10.57
CA TRP A 25 19.64 -2.84 -11.91
C TRP A 25 21.16 -2.84 -12.02
N THR A 26 21.67 -3.47 -13.07
CA THR A 26 23.07 -3.38 -13.48
C THR A 26 23.27 -2.15 -14.36
N PRO A 27 24.13 -1.20 -13.97
CA PRO A 27 24.37 0.01 -14.75
C PRO A 27 25.12 -0.32 -16.04
N ILE A 28 25.00 0.57 -17.03
CA ILE A 28 25.78 0.46 -18.25
C ILE A 28 27.26 0.78 -17.98
N THR A 29 28.16 0.21 -18.77
CA THR A 29 29.60 0.44 -18.62
C THR A 29 30.05 1.80 -19.15
N TYR A 30 29.23 2.45 -19.99
CA TYR A 30 29.54 3.77 -20.54
C TYR A 30 29.27 4.86 -19.50
N ALA A 31 30.32 5.59 -19.11
CA ALA A 31 30.24 6.68 -18.13
C ALA A 31 31.03 7.93 -18.56
N GLY A 32 31.39 8.05 -19.85
CA GLY A 32 32.25 9.12 -20.36
C GLY A 32 31.60 10.51 -20.37
N ASP A 33 30.28 10.57 -20.55
CA ASP A 33 29.51 11.81 -20.64
C ASP A 33 28.35 11.83 -19.63
N THR A 34 27.84 13.02 -19.35
CA THR A 34 26.74 13.22 -18.40
C THR A 34 25.44 12.58 -18.90
N GLY A 35 24.59 12.21 -17.95
CA GLY A 35 23.35 11.51 -18.21
C GLY A 35 22.98 10.58 -17.06
N GLY A 36 22.04 9.68 -17.30
CA GLY A 36 21.55 8.76 -16.27
C GLY A 36 20.52 7.80 -16.82
N TYR A 37 19.56 7.44 -15.97
CA TYR A 37 18.47 6.55 -16.31
C TYR A 37 17.14 7.29 -16.19
N GLU A 38 16.30 7.17 -17.21
CA GLU A 38 14.90 7.54 -17.16
C GLU A 38 14.13 6.33 -16.61
N VAL A 39 13.38 6.55 -15.54
CA VAL A 39 12.51 5.54 -14.94
C VAL A 39 11.11 5.71 -15.52
N TRP A 40 10.57 4.63 -16.06
CA TRP A 40 9.26 4.58 -16.69
C TRP A 40 8.37 3.59 -15.95
N GLN A 41 7.08 3.89 -15.82
CA GLN A 41 6.11 3.12 -15.03
C GLN A 41 4.82 2.87 -15.81
N SER A 42 4.22 1.70 -15.62
CA SER A 42 2.86 1.39 -16.02
C SER A 42 2.15 0.54 -14.94
N THR A 43 0.82 0.50 -14.99
CA THR A 43 -0.01 -0.46 -14.26
C THR A 43 -0.55 -1.58 -15.16
N VAL A 44 -0.11 -1.61 -16.42
CA VAL A 44 -0.47 -2.61 -17.43
C VAL A 44 0.81 -3.31 -17.91
N SER A 45 0.79 -4.64 -17.90
CA SER A 45 1.91 -5.45 -18.38
C SER A 45 2.15 -5.24 -19.88
N GLY A 46 3.41 -5.29 -20.31
CA GLY A 46 3.77 -5.17 -21.72
C GLY A 46 3.78 -3.72 -22.23
N GLY A 47 3.59 -2.77 -21.33
CA GLY A 47 3.83 -1.37 -21.59
C GLY A 47 2.60 -0.56 -21.97
N SER A 48 2.69 0.68 -21.50
CA SER A 48 2.00 1.92 -21.86
C SER A 48 2.61 2.91 -20.87
N TYR A 49 3.94 2.98 -20.90
CA TYR A 49 4.67 3.53 -19.78
C TYR A 49 4.58 5.05 -19.78
N SER A 50 4.38 5.61 -18.61
CA SER A 50 4.52 7.03 -18.34
C SER A 50 5.89 7.31 -17.74
N TRP A 51 6.50 8.42 -18.13
CA TRP A 51 7.74 8.87 -17.51
C TRP A 51 7.49 9.19 -16.04
N LEU A 52 8.41 8.78 -15.17
CA LEU A 52 8.31 8.99 -13.74
C LEU A 52 9.39 9.95 -13.21
N MET A 53 10.67 9.69 -13.52
CA MET A 53 11.80 10.50 -13.06
C MET A 53 13.08 10.20 -13.83
N ASN A 54 14.12 11.01 -13.60
CA ASN A 54 15.50 10.75 -14.04
C ASN A 54 16.41 10.55 -12.83
N THR A 55 17.36 9.62 -12.93
CA THR A 55 18.45 9.52 -11.95
C THR A 55 19.46 10.65 -12.12
N VAL A 56 20.23 10.91 -11.06
CA VAL A 56 21.28 11.94 -11.03
C VAL A 56 22.57 11.54 -11.77
N GLY A 57 22.65 10.33 -12.31
CA GLY A 57 23.87 9.81 -12.90
C GLY A 57 23.75 8.39 -13.45
N LYS A 58 24.74 7.99 -14.26
CA LYS A 58 24.87 6.64 -14.85
C LYS A 58 25.40 5.58 -13.87
N ALA A 59 25.98 6.00 -12.75
CA ALA A 59 26.49 5.09 -11.71
C ALA A 59 25.40 4.61 -10.72
N ILE A 60 24.18 5.14 -10.82
CA ILE A 60 23.08 4.73 -9.96
C ILE A 60 22.66 3.31 -10.30
N ILE A 61 22.51 2.48 -9.27
CA ILE A 61 22.21 1.05 -9.38
C ILE A 61 20.87 0.67 -8.75
N ALA A 62 20.25 1.58 -8.01
CA ALA A 62 19.00 1.35 -7.30
C ALA A 62 18.26 2.66 -7.05
N ASN A 63 16.94 2.56 -6.87
CA ASN A 63 16.10 3.68 -6.46
C ASN A 63 14.80 3.19 -5.82
N THR A 64 14.24 3.95 -4.89
CA THR A 64 12.95 3.65 -4.26
C THR A 64 11.86 4.55 -4.84
N ILE A 65 10.84 3.94 -5.44
CA ILE A 65 9.66 4.64 -5.93
C ILE A 65 8.63 4.71 -4.82
N THR A 66 8.17 5.91 -4.47
CA THR A 66 7.18 6.15 -3.40
C THR A 66 5.90 6.77 -3.96
N GLY A 67 4.86 6.90 -3.13
CA GLY A 67 3.58 7.49 -3.55
C GLY A 67 2.73 6.55 -4.42
N LEU A 68 3.00 5.25 -4.36
CA LEU A 68 2.29 4.23 -5.12
C LEU A 68 0.95 3.87 -4.46
N THR A 69 0.02 3.35 -5.26
CA THR A 69 -1.25 2.86 -4.75
C THR A 69 -1.05 1.48 -4.10
N PRO A 70 -1.54 1.24 -2.87
CA PRO A 70 -1.45 -0.07 -2.23
C PRO A 70 -2.14 -1.20 -2.98
N GLY A 71 -1.61 -2.42 -2.85
CA GLY A 71 -2.14 -3.63 -3.46
C GLY A 71 -2.23 -3.57 -5.00
N THR A 72 -1.43 -2.72 -5.65
CA THR A 72 -1.49 -2.47 -7.10
C THR A 72 -0.25 -3.04 -7.77
N ASP A 73 -0.45 -3.74 -8.89
CA ASP A 73 0.63 -4.24 -9.73
C ASP A 73 1.23 -3.10 -10.55
N TYR A 74 2.55 -2.96 -10.46
CA TYR A 74 3.32 -1.98 -11.22
C TYR A 74 4.35 -2.68 -12.09
N TYR A 75 4.59 -2.06 -13.25
CA TYR A 75 5.55 -2.49 -14.25
C TYR A 75 6.50 -1.33 -14.52
N PHE A 76 7.79 -1.64 -14.54
CA PHE A 76 8.85 -0.65 -14.68
C PHE A 76 9.79 -1.03 -15.82
N ALA A 77 10.23 -0.03 -16.55
CA ALA A 77 11.29 -0.16 -17.53
C ALA A 77 12.22 1.04 -17.40
N LEU A 78 13.50 0.85 -17.74
CA LEU A 78 14.48 1.91 -17.73
C LEU A 78 14.97 2.22 -19.15
N LYS A 79 15.29 3.48 -19.40
CA LYS A 79 16.09 3.89 -20.56
C LYS A 79 17.34 4.58 -20.06
N THR A 80 18.49 4.32 -20.66
CA THR A 80 19.65 5.20 -20.45
C THR A 80 19.49 6.44 -21.30
N TRP A 81 19.91 7.58 -20.78
CA TRP A 81 20.03 8.80 -21.53
C TRP A 81 21.44 9.41 -21.36
N THR A 82 21.94 10.08 -22.40
CA THR A 82 23.18 10.86 -22.39
C THR A 82 22.87 12.27 -22.89
N ASP A 83 23.39 13.29 -22.20
CA ASP A 83 23.30 14.68 -22.62
C ASP A 83 24.00 14.92 -23.96
N PRO A 84 23.63 15.99 -24.69
CA PRO A 84 24.49 16.59 -25.70
C PRO A 84 25.91 16.82 -25.19
N HIS A 85 26.91 16.51 -26.02
CA HIS A 85 28.33 16.65 -25.72
C HIS A 85 29.12 16.96 -26.99
N VAL A 86 30.43 17.22 -26.87
CA VAL A 86 31.28 17.71 -27.97
C VAL A 86 31.25 16.86 -29.25
N ASN A 87 30.95 15.57 -29.13
CA ASN A 87 30.90 14.64 -30.26
C ASN A 87 29.48 14.36 -30.75
N ASN A 88 28.45 14.89 -30.08
CA ASN A 88 27.05 14.72 -30.42
C ASN A 88 26.18 15.80 -29.78
N ASP A 89 25.62 16.70 -30.58
CA ASP A 89 24.76 17.80 -30.11
C ASP A 89 23.36 17.37 -29.65
N ASN A 90 23.00 16.08 -29.81
CA ASN A 90 21.67 15.58 -29.45
C ASN A 90 21.68 14.77 -28.15
N LYS A 91 20.59 14.90 -27.38
CA LYS A 91 20.29 13.93 -26.30
C LYS A 91 20.01 12.57 -26.93
N VAL A 92 20.75 11.56 -26.53
CA VAL A 92 20.53 10.18 -26.99
C VAL A 92 19.92 9.34 -25.88
N THR A 93 19.03 8.42 -26.27
CA THR A 93 18.40 7.47 -25.35
C THR A 93 18.53 6.05 -25.89
N SER A 94 18.62 5.06 -25.01
CA SER A 94 18.49 3.64 -25.37
C SER A 94 17.04 3.25 -25.68
N ASP A 95 16.84 2.03 -26.15
CA ASP A 95 15.56 1.33 -26.00
C ASP A 95 15.23 1.05 -24.52
N TYR A 96 14.05 0.53 -24.24
CA TYR A 96 13.68 0.07 -22.91
C TYR A 96 14.54 -1.13 -22.48
N SER A 97 14.85 -1.21 -21.19
CA SER A 97 15.31 -2.44 -20.55
C SER A 97 14.22 -3.52 -20.58
N ASP A 98 14.58 -4.73 -20.17
CA ASP A 98 13.58 -5.72 -19.77
C ASP A 98 12.63 -5.14 -18.70
N GLU A 99 11.36 -5.53 -18.76
CA GLU A 99 10.33 -5.12 -17.82
C GLU A 99 10.56 -5.79 -16.46
N ALA A 100 10.55 -5.00 -15.40
CA ALA A 100 10.44 -5.51 -14.03
C ALA A 100 9.03 -5.26 -13.50
N THR A 101 8.53 -6.18 -12.69
CA THR A 101 7.22 -6.06 -12.07
C THR A 101 7.30 -6.28 -10.57
N ALA A 102 6.50 -5.51 -9.84
CA ALA A 102 6.25 -5.74 -8.43
C ALA A 102 4.86 -5.22 -8.07
N LYS A 103 4.25 -5.90 -7.11
CA LYS A 103 2.99 -5.46 -6.50
C LYS A 103 3.30 -4.76 -5.19
N THR A 104 2.79 -3.55 -4.98
CA THR A 104 2.86 -2.93 -3.65
C THR A 104 2.18 -3.83 -2.63
N THR A 105 2.69 -3.88 -1.39
CA THR A 105 2.02 -4.70 -0.38
C THR A 105 0.60 -4.18 -0.16
N GLY A 106 -0.32 -5.09 0.15
CA GLY A 106 -1.68 -4.70 0.49
C GLY A 106 -1.64 -3.84 1.75
N GLY A 107 -1.99 -2.56 1.65
CA GLY A 107 -2.17 -1.66 2.81
C GLY A 107 -3.46 -1.96 3.56
N GLU A 108 -3.80 -3.24 3.73
CA GLU A 108 -5.18 -3.67 3.87
C GLU A 108 -5.76 -3.42 5.26
N CYS A 109 -6.75 -2.53 5.29
CA CYS A 109 -7.86 -2.65 6.22
C CYS A 109 -8.81 -3.76 5.72
N PHE A 110 -8.46 -5.03 5.92
CA PHE A 110 -9.20 -6.22 5.47
C PHE A 110 -10.72 -6.11 5.68
N ILE A 111 -11.15 -5.69 6.87
CA ILE A 111 -12.58 -5.58 7.22
C ILE A 111 -13.27 -4.43 6.47
N ALA A 112 -12.58 -3.30 6.27
CA ALA A 112 -13.15 -2.15 5.55
C ALA A 112 -13.31 -2.47 4.06
N THR A 113 -12.33 -3.15 3.47
CA THR A 113 -12.38 -3.62 2.08
C THR A 113 -13.50 -4.66 1.89
N ALA A 114 -13.65 -5.62 2.82
CA ALA A 114 -14.75 -6.59 2.79
C ALA A 114 -16.13 -5.92 2.88
N ALA A 115 -16.27 -4.91 3.72
CA ALA A 115 -17.52 -4.18 3.88
C ALA A 115 -17.86 -3.32 2.64
N TYR A 116 -16.93 -2.48 2.15
CA TYR A 116 -17.23 -1.43 1.17
C TYR A 116 -16.96 -1.82 -0.30
N GLY A 117 -16.16 -2.85 -0.57
CA GLY A 117 -16.04 -3.47 -1.90
C GLY A 117 -15.10 -2.78 -2.90
N SER A 118 -14.62 -1.56 -2.64
CA SER A 118 -13.45 -1.00 -3.32
C SER A 118 -12.71 -0.02 -2.42
N TYR A 119 -11.40 0.12 -2.62
CA TYR A 119 -10.48 0.98 -1.86
C TYR A 119 -10.78 2.50 -1.98
N SER A 120 -11.71 2.90 -2.86
CA SER A 120 -11.89 4.28 -3.34
C SER A 120 -12.97 5.10 -2.63
N GLU A 121 -13.10 4.97 -1.31
CA GLU A 121 -13.93 5.90 -0.54
C GLU A 121 -13.11 6.57 0.56
N SER A 122 -13.18 7.91 0.61
CA SER A 122 -12.48 8.87 1.48
C SER A 122 -12.45 8.56 3.00
N HIS A 123 -13.07 7.47 3.45
CA HIS A 123 -13.14 7.03 4.84
C HIS A 123 -11.95 6.16 5.27
N VAL A 124 -11.21 5.52 4.34
CA VAL A 124 -10.08 4.62 4.69
C VAL A 124 -8.81 5.39 5.05
N MET A 125 -8.58 6.55 4.42
CA MET A 125 -7.44 7.43 4.73
C MET A 125 -7.49 7.97 6.17
N VAL A 126 -8.69 8.26 6.69
CA VAL A 126 -8.91 8.75 8.07
C VAL A 126 -8.51 7.72 9.12
N LEU A 127 -8.81 6.44 8.88
CA LEU A 127 -8.44 5.35 9.79
C LEU A 127 -6.94 5.04 9.74
N ARG A 128 -6.29 5.22 8.58
CA ARG A 128 -4.82 5.12 8.44
C ARG A 128 -4.10 6.26 9.14
N GLU A 129 -4.60 7.48 9.01
CA GLU A 129 -4.05 8.63 9.74
C GLU A 129 -4.20 8.45 11.26
N PHE A 130 -5.31 7.89 11.73
CA PHE A 130 -5.48 7.53 13.14
C PHE A 130 -4.53 6.40 13.59
N ARG A 131 -4.34 5.36 12.77
CA ARG A 131 -3.35 4.31 13.02
C ARG A 131 -1.94 4.90 13.17
N ASP A 132 -1.55 5.71 12.21
CA ASP A 132 -0.17 6.19 12.08
C ASP A 132 0.13 7.31 13.10
N ASN A 133 -0.84 8.19 13.38
CA ASN A 133 -0.63 9.34 14.27
C ASN A 133 -1.06 9.13 15.73
N VAL A 134 -1.87 8.11 16.04
CA VAL A 134 -2.39 7.84 17.39
C VAL A 134 -1.99 6.45 17.89
N LEU A 135 -2.25 5.38 17.13
CA LEU A 135 -2.03 4.02 17.63
C LEU A 135 -0.55 3.63 17.69
N LEU A 136 0.23 3.88 16.63
CA LEU A 136 1.64 3.47 16.57
C LEU A 136 2.57 4.22 17.53
N LYS A 137 2.11 5.31 18.18
CA LYS A 137 2.87 6.02 19.21
C LYS A 137 2.90 5.32 20.57
N SER A 138 2.13 4.23 20.74
CA SER A 138 2.06 3.47 21.98
C SER A 138 2.21 1.97 21.74
N LYS A 139 2.95 1.27 22.61
CA LYS A 139 3.17 -0.19 22.48
C LYS A 139 1.86 -1.00 22.46
N ALA A 140 0.83 -0.52 23.17
CA ALA A 140 -0.50 -1.15 23.17
C ALA A 140 -1.23 -0.96 21.83
N GLY A 141 -1.07 0.19 21.18
CA GLY A 141 -1.65 0.44 19.87
C GLY A 141 -0.96 -0.38 18.77
N THR A 142 0.36 -0.57 18.83
CA THR A 142 1.08 -1.47 17.90
C THR A 142 0.60 -2.92 18.05
N ALA A 143 0.48 -3.43 19.27
CA ALA A 143 -0.01 -4.80 19.51
C ALA A 143 -1.44 -5.04 19.02
N LEU A 144 -2.31 -4.02 19.10
CA LEU A 144 -3.67 -4.07 18.54
C LEU A 144 -3.65 -4.15 17.01
N VAL A 145 -2.78 -3.37 16.38
CA VAL A 145 -2.60 -3.37 14.92
C VAL A 145 -2.06 -4.72 14.46
N ASP A 146 -1.06 -5.28 15.16
CA ASP A 146 -0.50 -6.60 14.85
C ASP A 146 -1.56 -7.70 14.97
N MET A 147 -2.38 -7.67 16.03
CA MET A 147 -3.51 -8.58 16.19
C MET A 147 -4.54 -8.44 15.07
N TYR A 148 -4.86 -7.20 14.68
CA TYR A 148 -5.76 -6.95 13.56
C TYR A 148 -5.22 -7.59 12.27
N TYR A 149 -3.96 -7.38 11.93
CA TYR A 149 -3.35 -7.98 10.74
C TYR A 149 -3.24 -9.51 10.80
N ALA A 150 -3.02 -10.08 11.99
CA ALA A 150 -2.91 -11.53 12.16
C ALA A 150 -4.25 -12.29 11.98
N TYR A 151 -5.37 -11.69 12.40
CA TYR A 151 -6.66 -12.40 12.46
C TYR A 151 -7.71 -11.88 11.49
N SER A 152 -7.58 -10.66 10.97
CA SER A 152 -8.58 -10.08 10.07
C SER A 152 -8.67 -10.68 8.67
N PRO A 153 -7.62 -11.27 8.03
CA PRO A 153 -7.74 -11.83 6.69
C PRO A 153 -8.84 -12.91 6.56
N PRO A 154 -8.86 -14.00 7.36
CA PRO A 154 -9.91 -15.02 7.24
C PRO A 154 -11.30 -14.51 7.64
N ILE A 155 -11.38 -13.51 8.51
CA ILE A 155 -12.65 -12.88 8.91
C ILE A 155 -13.20 -12.01 7.76
N ALA A 156 -12.31 -11.30 7.06
CA ALA A 156 -12.67 -10.46 5.94
C ALA A 156 -13.17 -11.28 4.75
N ASP A 157 -12.51 -12.40 4.43
CA ASP A 157 -12.95 -13.31 3.38
C ASP A 157 -14.37 -13.83 3.66
N PHE A 158 -14.65 -14.25 4.90
CA PHE A 158 -15.97 -14.72 5.32
C PHE A 158 -17.06 -13.63 5.24
N ILE A 159 -16.70 -12.36 5.50
CA ILE A 159 -17.62 -11.22 5.36
C ILE A 159 -17.84 -10.89 3.88
N ALA A 160 -16.80 -10.92 3.06
CA ALA A 160 -16.85 -10.55 1.65
C ALA A 160 -17.81 -11.46 0.84
N GLU A 161 -17.87 -12.75 1.19
CA GLU A 161 -18.76 -13.73 0.57
C GLU A 161 -20.26 -13.52 0.90
N ARG A 162 -20.60 -12.72 1.91
CA ARG A 162 -21.96 -12.64 2.48
C ARG A 162 -22.53 -11.22 2.47
N PRO A 163 -23.48 -10.89 1.58
CA PRO A 163 -24.05 -9.54 1.47
C PRO A 163 -24.63 -8.98 2.78
N ALA A 164 -25.30 -9.82 3.57
CA ALA A 164 -25.87 -9.43 4.86
C ALA A 164 -24.80 -9.08 5.90
N LEU A 165 -23.67 -9.79 5.93
CA LEU A 165 -22.55 -9.47 6.81
C LEU A 165 -21.88 -8.17 6.38
N ARG A 166 -21.73 -7.92 5.07
CA ARG A 166 -21.20 -6.65 4.57
C ARG A 166 -22.03 -5.47 5.05
N VAL A 167 -23.36 -5.57 4.99
CA VAL A 167 -24.27 -4.53 5.49
C VAL A 167 -24.15 -4.36 7.01
N ALA A 168 -24.10 -5.46 7.76
CA ALA A 168 -23.90 -5.41 9.21
C ALA A 168 -22.57 -4.75 9.60
N THR A 169 -21.49 -5.10 8.91
CA THR A 169 -20.16 -4.51 9.11
C THR A 169 -20.15 -3.02 8.74
N ARG A 170 -20.83 -2.61 7.65
CA ARG A 170 -20.99 -1.18 7.30
C ARG A 170 -21.71 -0.41 8.41
N MET A 171 -22.82 -0.95 8.92
CA MET A 171 -23.58 -0.33 10.01
C MET A 171 -22.75 -0.24 11.30
N ALA A 172 -21.91 -1.23 11.59
CA ALA A 172 -21.02 -1.22 12.75
C ALA A 172 -19.87 -0.22 12.62
N LEU A 173 -19.32 -0.06 11.41
CA LEU A 173 -18.18 0.83 11.15
C LEU A 173 -18.59 2.30 10.95
N ALA A 174 -19.79 2.57 10.43
CA ALA A 174 -20.30 3.93 10.22
C ALA A 174 -20.21 4.86 11.45
N PRO A 175 -20.65 4.47 12.67
CA PRO A 175 -20.53 5.32 13.85
C PRO A 175 -19.07 5.53 14.29
N VAL A 176 -18.21 4.53 14.12
CA VAL A 176 -16.78 4.62 14.45
C VAL A 176 -16.08 5.63 13.53
N VAL A 177 -16.40 5.61 12.24
CA VAL A 177 -15.85 6.56 11.26
C VAL A 177 -16.33 8.00 11.55
N GLY A 178 -17.61 8.18 11.90
CA GLY A 178 -18.15 9.47 12.31
C GLY A 178 -17.50 10.00 13.59
N ALA A 179 -17.23 9.12 14.55
CA ALA A 179 -16.53 9.43 15.78
C ALA A 179 -15.09 9.92 15.55
N VAL A 180 -14.32 9.25 14.69
CA VAL A 180 -12.94 9.67 14.39
C VAL A 180 -12.89 11.02 13.68
N LYS A 181 -13.90 11.34 12.84
CA LYS A 181 -14.03 12.66 12.21
C LYS A 181 -14.38 13.80 13.19
N HIS A 182 -14.91 13.48 14.37
CA HIS A 182 -15.30 14.44 15.39
C HIS A 182 -14.73 14.04 16.76
N PRO A 183 -13.50 14.43 17.11
CA PRO A 183 -12.75 13.89 18.25
C PRO A 183 -13.46 14.03 19.61
N GLY A 184 -14.36 15.00 19.77
CA GLY A 184 -15.19 15.15 20.98
C GLY A 184 -16.30 14.09 21.15
N ALA A 185 -16.78 13.47 20.06
CA ALA A 185 -17.83 12.45 20.09
C ALA A 185 -17.28 11.01 20.20
N ALA A 186 -16.00 10.80 19.89
CA ALA A 186 -15.37 9.48 19.86
C ALA A 186 -15.33 8.79 21.23
N LEU A 187 -15.00 9.53 22.29
CA LEU A 187 -14.95 9.01 23.66
C LEU A 187 -16.32 8.51 24.14
N VAL A 188 -17.40 9.18 23.71
CA VAL A 188 -18.77 8.82 24.07
C VAL A 188 -19.21 7.54 23.34
N SER A 189 -18.89 7.43 22.04
CA SER A 189 -19.25 6.28 21.22
C SER A 189 -18.50 4.99 21.59
N MET A 190 -17.21 5.09 21.96
CA MET A 190 -16.39 3.94 22.38
C MET A 190 -16.88 3.37 23.73
N GLY A 191 -17.29 4.24 24.65
CA GLY A 191 -17.90 3.83 25.92
C GLY A 191 -19.26 3.14 25.75
N LEU A 192 -20.07 3.62 24.79
CA LEU A 192 -21.37 3.03 24.47
C LEU A 192 -21.25 1.62 23.88
N LEU A 193 -20.29 1.41 22.97
CA LEU A 193 -20.04 0.09 22.37
C LEU A 193 -19.48 -0.93 23.38
N MET A 194 -18.58 -0.54 24.27
CA MET A 194 -18.16 -1.41 25.38
C MET A 194 -19.32 -1.74 26.33
N GLY A 195 -20.22 -0.78 26.59
CA GLY A 195 -21.41 -0.98 27.42
C GLY A 195 -22.33 -2.08 26.88
N PHE A 196 -22.55 -2.14 25.57
CA PHE A 196 -23.37 -3.19 24.95
C PHE A 196 -22.71 -4.57 24.98
N VAL A 197 -21.39 -4.64 24.83
CA VAL A 197 -20.64 -5.92 24.92
C VAL A 197 -20.67 -6.47 26.35
N VAL A 198 -20.49 -5.61 27.36
CA VAL A 198 -20.56 -6.01 28.77
C VAL A 198 -21.99 -6.41 29.16
N ALA A 199 -23.01 -5.67 28.71
CA ALA A 199 -24.41 -6.02 28.95
C ALA A 199 -24.79 -7.35 28.28
N GLY A 200 -24.36 -7.59 27.04
CA GLY A 200 -24.58 -8.85 26.34
C GLY A 200 -23.89 -10.04 27.01
N ALA A 201 -22.65 -9.85 27.48
CA ALA A 201 -21.93 -10.87 28.24
C ALA A 201 -22.63 -11.18 29.57
N ALA A 202 -23.09 -10.17 30.31
CA ALA A 202 -23.83 -10.36 31.56
C ALA A 202 -25.16 -11.11 31.38
N GLU A 203 -25.89 -10.80 30.30
CA GLU A 203 -27.16 -11.46 29.95
C GLU A 203 -26.94 -12.95 29.59
N SER A 204 -25.85 -13.26 28.87
CA SER A 204 -25.49 -14.64 28.48
C SER A 204 -25.14 -15.52 29.70
N VAL A 205 -24.41 -14.97 30.67
CA VAL A 205 -24.05 -15.66 31.92
C VAL A 205 -25.28 -15.90 32.80
N ARG A 206 -26.21 -14.93 32.83
CA ARG A 206 -27.46 -15.04 33.58
C ARG A 206 -28.37 -16.14 33.03
N ARG A 207 -28.47 -16.27 31.70
CA ARG A 207 -29.22 -17.36 31.03
C ARG A 207 -28.55 -18.73 31.20
N GLY A 208 -27.21 -18.77 31.26
CA GLY A 208 -26.46 -20.00 31.54
C GLY A 208 -26.70 -20.57 32.95
N ARG A 209 -26.82 -19.71 33.97
CA ARG A 209 -27.10 -20.13 35.35
C ARG A 209 -28.53 -20.66 35.56
N LEU A 210 -29.50 -20.16 34.80
CA LEU A 210 -30.89 -20.61 34.88
C LEU A 210 -31.11 -22.00 34.25
N ARG A 211 -30.29 -22.38 33.25
CA ARG A 211 -30.34 -23.72 32.63
C ARG A 211 -29.71 -24.83 33.46
N ARG A 212 -28.80 -24.53 34.40
CA ARG A 212 -28.17 -25.53 35.30
C ARG A 212 -28.99 -25.84 36.56
N ARG A 213 -30.12 -25.18 36.77
CA ARG A 213 -31.02 -25.37 37.93
C ARG A 213 -32.32 -26.12 37.60
N LYS A 214 -32.50 -26.56 36.36
CA LYS A 214 -33.51 -27.55 35.96
C LYS A 214 -32.80 -28.87 35.73
#